data_AF-A0A4Q4ULR9-F1
#
_entry.id   AF-A0A4Q4ULR9-F1
#
_cell.length_a   1.000
_cell.length_b   1.000
_cell.length_c   1.000
_cell.angle_alpha   90.00
_cell.angle_beta   90.00
_cell.angle_gamma   90.00
#
_symmetry.space_group_name_H-M   'P 1'
#
loop_
_entity.id
_entity.type
_entity.pdbx_description
1 polymer ?
#
loop_
_entity_poly.entity_id
_entity_poly.type
_entity_poly.pdbx_seq_one_letter_code
_entity_poly.pdbx_strand_id
1 'polypeptide(L)'
;MEGESIVKLAVLIDADNAQASAVGLLLAEVAKYGTACVKRAYGDWTDTTLKGWKDQLLARSIQPVQQFAYTHGKNATDAAMIIDAMDLLYSIGPGKVFEAVGVMSPVYNDL
;
A
#
# COMPACT_ATOMS: atom_id res chain seq x y z
N MET A 1 12.40 -9.57 -31.42
CA MET A 1 12.49 -8.54 -30.37
C MET A 1 11.46 -8.90 -29.33
N GLU A 2 11.87 -9.53 -28.23
CA GLU A 2 11.01 -9.59 -27.05
C GLU A 2 10.90 -8.15 -26.54
N GLY A 3 9.71 -7.56 -26.65
CA GLY A 3 9.46 -6.26 -26.05
C GLY A 3 9.64 -6.40 -24.54
N GLU A 4 10.43 -5.51 -23.92
CA GLU A 4 10.53 -5.46 -22.47
C GLU A 4 9.12 -5.40 -21.89
N SER A 5 8.72 -6.47 -21.20
CA SER A 5 7.44 -6.50 -20.53
C SER A 5 7.53 -5.58 -19.33
N ILE A 6 6.75 -4.48 -19.36
CA ILE A 6 6.66 -3.56 -18.23
C ILE A 6 6.19 -4.36 -17.02
N VAL A 7 7.05 -4.46 -15.99
CA VAL A 7 6.72 -5.15 -14.74
C VAL A 7 5.59 -4.39 -14.06
N LYS A 8 4.43 -5.05 -13.92
CA LYS A 8 3.25 -4.51 -13.25
C LYS A 8 3.27 -4.86 -11.78
N LEU A 9 3.02 -3.87 -10.94
CA LEU A 9 3.09 -3.99 -9.50
C LEU A 9 1.75 -3.66 -8.84
N ALA A 10 1.37 -4.46 -7.86
CA ALA A 10 0.34 -4.11 -6.89
C ALA A 10 1.01 -3.61 -5.61
N VAL A 11 0.56 -2.48 -5.07
CA VAL A 11 1.04 -1.88 -3.82
C VAL A 11 -0.09 -1.85 -2.81
N LEU A 12 0.07 -2.61 -1.74
CA LEU A 12 -0.86 -2.66 -0.61
C LEU A 12 -0.22 -1.99 0.58
N ILE A 13 -0.92 -1.04 1.19
CA ILE A 13 -0.41 -0.18 2.26
C ILE A 13 -1.28 -0.36 3.49
N ASP A 14 -0.68 -0.70 4.62
CA ASP A 14 -1.35 -0.66 5.91
C ASP A 14 -1.34 0.78 6.46
N ALA A 15 -2.47 1.48 6.32
CA ALA A 15 -2.61 2.87 6.73
C ALA A 15 -2.76 3.04 8.24
N ASP A 16 -3.23 2.01 8.95
CA ASP A 16 -3.32 2.03 10.42
C ASP A 16 -1.91 2.03 11.05
N ASN A 17 -0.93 1.42 10.37
CA ASN A 17 0.44 1.27 10.86
C ASN A 17 1.49 2.09 10.10
N ALA A 18 1.11 2.83 9.06
CA ALA A 18 2.03 3.67 8.28
C ALA A 18 1.72 5.17 8.45
N GLN A 19 2.76 5.99 8.25
CA GLN A 19 2.59 7.44 8.18
C GLN A 19 2.26 7.86 6.74
N ALA A 20 1.22 8.70 6.58
CA ALA A 20 0.81 9.23 5.28
C ALA A 20 1.95 9.96 4.53
N SER A 21 2.85 10.63 5.26
CA SER A 21 4.02 11.33 4.70
C SER A 21 4.99 10.41 3.96
N ALA A 22 5.15 9.15 4.40
CA ALA A 22 6.09 8.20 3.82
C ALA A 22 5.64 7.61 2.47
N VAL A 23 4.34 7.73 2.14
CA VAL A 23 3.74 7.14 0.94
C VAL A 23 4.40 7.63 -0.35
N GLY A 24 4.81 8.90 -0.39
CA GLY A 24 5.50 9.45 -1.54
C GLY A 24 6.83 8.78 -1.84
N LEU A 25 7.66 8.59 -0.80
CA LEU A 25 8.95 7.90 -0.90
C LEU A 25 8.76 6.43 -1.26
N LEU A 26 7.79 5.77 -0.63
CA LEU A 26 7.43 4.38 -0.94
C LEU A 26 7.11 4.19 -2.42
N LEU A 27 6.22 5.01 -2.99
CA LEU A 27 5.84 4.88 -4.41
C LEU A 27 7.00 5.22 -5.35
N ALA A 28 7.87 6.16 -4.97
CA ALA A 28 9.08 6.46 -5.74
C ALA A 28 10.06 5.27 -5.74
N GLU A 29 10.18 4.55 -4.63
CA GLU A 29 10.98 3.34 -4.55
C GLU A 29 10.39 2.21 -5.40
N VAL A 30 9.08 1.96 -5.28
CA VAL A 30 8.36 0.97 -6.08
C VAL A 30 8.53 1.23 -7.58
N ALA A 31 8.51 2.49 -8.00
CA ALA A 31 8.67 2.88 -9.41
C ALA A 31 10.01 2.44 -10.03
N LYS A 32 11.05 2.18 -9.23
CA LYS A 32 12.33 1.64 -9.71
C LYS A 32 12.23 0.19 -10.19
N TYR A 33 11.22 -0.55 -9.73
CA TYR A 33 11.04 -1.98 -10.02
C TYR A 33 9.95 -2.26 -11.05
N GLY A 34 9.13 -1.27 -11.38
CA GLY A 34 8.01 -1.44 -12.29
C GLY A 34 6.94 -0.36 -12.13
N THR A 35 5.81 -0.55 -12.80
CA THR A 35 4.67 0.37 -12.74
C THR A 35 3.66 -0.10 -11.71
N ALA A 36 3.39 0.71 -10.69
CA ALA A 36 2.33 0.47 -9.71
C ALA A 36 0.94 0.65 -10.35
N CYS A 37 0.37 -0.44 -10.87
CA CYS A 37 -0.93 -0.45 -11.53
C CYS A 37 -2.11 -0.59 -10.56
N VAL A 38 -1.87 -1.15 -9.38
CA VAL A 38 -2.84 -1.20 -8.28
C VAL A 38 -2.20 -0.57 -7.07
N LYS A 39 -2.92 0.36 -6.42
CA LYS A 39 -2.50 1.03 -5.19
C LYS A 39 -3.67 1.05 -4.25
N ARG A 40 -3.57 0.35 -3.13
CA ARG A 40 -4.61 0.28 -2.10
C ARG A 40 -4.01 0.60 -0.74
N ALA A 41 -4.75 1.36 0.05
CA ALA A 41 -4.45 1.59 1.45
C ALA A 41 -5.58 0.98 2.29
N TYR A 42 -5.24 0.24 3.34
CA TYR A 42 -6.18 -0.44 4.22
C TYR A 42 -6.12 0.22 5.58
N GLY A 43 -7.27 0.55 6.14
CA GLY A 43 -7.34 1.09 7.48
C GLY A 43 -8.76 1.39 7.91
N ASP A 44 -8.91 1.78 9.17
CA ASP A 44 -10.19 2.27 9.67
C ASP A 44 -10.34 3.77 9.36
N TRP A 45 -10.93 4.09 8.20
CA TRP A 45 -11.13 5.49 7.78
C TRP A 45 -12.15 6.25 8.62
N THR A 46 -12.78 5.61 9.61
CA THR A 46 -13.56 6.29 10.64
C THR A 46 -12.66 6.85 11.75
N ASP A 47 -11.42 6.38 11.88
CA ASP A 47 -10.43 6.90 12.81
C ASP A 47 -9.92 8.28 12.35
N THR A 48 -10.02 9.23 13.26
CA THR A 48 -9.53 10.60 13.07
C THR A 48 -8.01 10.70 12.97
N THR A 49 -7.25 9.72 13.45
CA THR A 49 -5.79 9.68 13.30
C THR A 49 -5.38 9.58 11.83
N LEU A 50 -6.23 8.99 10.97
CA LEU A 50 -5.96 8.81 9.54
C LEU A 50 -6.32 10.04 8.69
N LYS A 51 -6.74 11.17 9.29
CA LYS A 51 -7.13 12.39 8.53
C LYS A 51 -6.06 12.87 7.55
N GLY A 52 -4.78 12.70 7.88
CA GLY A 52 -3.66 13.09 7.01
C GLY A 52 -3.51 12.24 5.73
N TRP A 53 -4.18 11.10 5.65
CA TRP A 53 -4.15 10.23 4.47
C TRP A 53 -4.99 10.75 3.31
N LYS A 54 -6.07 11.49 3.58
CA LYS A 54 -7.03 11.90 2.53
C LYS A 54 -6.33 12.59 1.35
N ASP A 55 -5.44 13.53 1.63
CA ASP A 55 -4.72 14.27 0.60
C ASP A 55 -3.74 13.37 -0.16
N GLN A 56 -3.08 12.43 0.53
CA GLN A 56 -2.18 11.46 -0.11
C GLN A 56 -2.93 10.46 -1.00
N LEU A 57 -4.09 9.98 -0.54
CA LEU A 57 -4.94 9.06 -1.31
C LEU A 57 -5.36 9.70 -2.63
N LEU A 58 -5.85 10.94 -2.57
CA LEU A 58 -6.29 11.70 -3.74
C LEU A 58 -5.12 12.03 -4.67
N ALA A 59 -4.05 12.62 -4.15
CA ALA A 59 -2.91 13.06 -4.94
C ALA A 59 -2.19 11.91 -5.66
N ARG A 60 -2.27 10.69 -5.13
CA ARG A 60 -1.52 9.53 -5.63
C ARG A 60 -2.40 8.44 -6.20
N SER A 61 -3.71 8.70 -6.36
CA SER A 61 -4.68 7.71 -6.85
C SER A 61 -4.58 6.37 -6.12
N ILE A 62 -4.55 6.44 -4.79
CA ILE A 62 -4.55 5.27 -3.91
C ILE A 62 -5.99 5.04 -3.47
N GLN A 63 -6.50 3.83 -3.73
CA GLN A 63 -7.84 3.46 -3.35
C GLN A 63 -7.89 3.15 -1.84
N PRO A 64 -8.73 3.84 -1.05
CA PRO A 64 -8.96 3.45 0.34
C PRO A 64 -9.80 2.17 0.40
N VAL A 65 -9.40 1.24 1.27
CA VAL A 65 -10.13 0.03 1.63
C VAL A 65 -10.44 0.11 3.12
N GLN A 66 -11.72 0.23 3.46
CA GLN A 66 -12.16 0.32 4.85
C GLN A 66 -12.00 -1.04 5.54
N GLN A 67 -11.38 -1.03 6.72
CA GLN A 67 -11.34 -2.16 7.63
C GLN A 67 -11.87 -1.71 8.99
N PHE A 68 -12.89 -2.38 9.52
CA PHE A 68 -13.40 -2.08 10.86
C PHE A 68 -12.55 -2.81 11.90
N ALA A 69 -11.70 -2.07 12.61
CA ALA A 69 -10.89 -2.63 13.67
C ALA A 69 -11.73 -2.67 14.97
N TYR A 70 -12.14 -3.86 15.40
CA TYR A 70 -12.85 -4.01 16.68
C TYR A 70 -11.94 -3.77 17.91
N THR A 71 -10.62 -3.85 17.73
CA THR A 71 -9.58 -3.52 18.72
C THR A 71 -8.28 -3.17 17.97
N HIS A 72 -7.55 -2.14 18.40
CA HIS A 72 -6.23 -1.81 17.84
C HIS A 72 -5.27 -3.02 17.89
N GLY A 73 -4.60 -3.31 16.77
CA GLY A 73 -3.58 -4.36 16.67
C GLY A 73 -4.09 -5.78 16.40
N LYS A 74 -5.34 -5.96 15.92
CA LYS A 74 -5.82 -7.28 15.45
C LYS A 74 -5.66 -7.44 13.94
N ASN A 75 -5.39 -8.68 13.54
CA ASN A 75 -5.09 -9.20 12.20
C ASN A 75 -6.17 -8.99 11.11
N ALA A 76 -7.17 -8.12 11.31
CA ALA A 76 -8.24 -7.92 10.32
C ALA A 76 -7.70 -7.21 9.06
N THR A 77 -6.91 -6.16 9.26
CA THR A 77 -6.22 -5.44 8.18
C THR A 77 -5.23 -6.36 7.47
N ASP A 78 -4.41 -7.12 8.21
CA ASP A 78 -3.46 -8.09 7.66
C ASP A 78 -4.17 -9.19 6.83
N ALA A 79 -5.24 -9.79 7.37
CA ALA A 79 -5.98 -10.84 6.67
C ALA A 79 -6.65 -10.31 5.40
N ALA A 80 -7.22 -9.11 5.44
CA ALA A 80 -7.79 -8.46 4.25
C ALA A 80 -6.72 -8.18 3.19
N MET A 81 -5.55 -7.68 3.60
CA MET A 81 -4.41 -7.44 2.71
C MET A 81 -3.89 -8.73 2.08
N ILE A 82 -3.78 -9.83 2.83
CA ILE A 82 -3.34 -11.14 2.32
C ILE A 82 -4.32 -11.69 1.28
N ILE A 83 -5.62 -11.65 1.56
CA ILE A 83 -6.65 -12.13 0.62
C ILE A 83 -6.58 -11.32 -0.68
N ASP A 84 -6.48 -9.99 -0.55
CA ASP A 84 -6.43 -9.12 -1.72
C ASP A 84 -5.12 -9.27 -2.50
N ALA A 85 -3.99 -9.46 -1.81
CA ALA A 85 -2.72 -9.81 -2.45
C ALA A 85 -2.82 -11.09 -3.27
N MET A 86 -3.48 -12.12 -2.73
CA MET A 86 -3.73 -13.37 -3.45
C MET A 86 -4.59 -13.14 -4.71
N ASP A 87 -5.71 -12.43 -4.58
CA ASP A 87 -6.59 -12.11 -5.73
C ASP A 87 -5.87 -11.29 -6.80
N LEU A 88 -5.03 -10.34 -6.38
CA LEU A 88 -4.23 -9.51 -7.28
C LEU A 88 -3.14 -10.30 -7.99
N LEU A 89 -2.47 -11.25 -7.31
CA LEU A 89 -1.48 -12.13 -7.93
C LEU A 89 -2.07 -12.90 -9.12
N TYR A 90 -3.31 -13.39 -8.99
CA TYR A 90 -4.00 -14.09 -10.08
C TYR A 90 -4.54 -13.14 -11.16
N SER A 91 -4.80 -11.88 -10.82
CA SER A 91 -5.42 -10.89 -11.74
C SER A 91 -4.40 -10.10 -12.57
N ILE A 92 -3.20 -9.82 -12.04
CA ILE A 92 -2.19 -8.97 -12.70
C ILE A 92 -1.23 -9.73 -13.64
N GLY A 93 -1.37 -11.05 -13.76
CA GLY A 93 -0.49 -11.90 -14.57
C GLY A 93 0.89 -12.08 -13.91
N PRO A 94 2.01 -12.21 -14.65
CA PRO A 94 3.37 -12.35 -14.09
C PRO A 94 3.89 -11.10 -13.34
N GLY A 95 2.99 -10.20 -12.91
CA GLY A 95 3.31 -9.07 -12.06
C GLY A 95 3.67 -9.48 -10.64
N LYS A 96 4.28 -8.56 -9.90
CA LYS A 96 4.71 -8.78 -8.51
C LYS A 96 3.78 -8.02 -7.56
N VAL A 97 3.50 -8.59 -6.40
CA VAL A 97 2.81 -7.89 -5.30
C VAL A 97 3.87 -7.34 -4.34
N PHE A 98 3.78 -6.05 -4.03
CA PHE A 98 4.59 -5.34 -3.05
C PHE A 98 3.70 -4.97 -1.86
N GLU A 99 4.04 -5.49 -0.70
CA GLU A 99 3.38 -5.16 0.56
C GLU A 99 4.22 -4.13 1.31
N ALA A 100 3.63 -2.98 1.60
CA ALA A 100 4.24 -1.97 2.45
C ALA A 100 3.64 -2.07 3.85
N VAL A 101 4.24 -2.93 4.68
CA VAL A 101 3.96 -2.99 6.11
C VAL A 101 4.76 -1.88 6.80
N GLY A 102 4.09 -1.11 7.66
CA GLY A 102 4.59 0.03 8.45
C GLY A 102 6.10 0.30 8.34
N VAL A 103 6.48 1.24 7.47
CA VAL A 103 7.86 1.74 7.42
C VAL A 103 8.09 2.62 8.65
N MET A 104 8.49 1.99 9.76
CA MET A 104 9.27 2.67 10.80
C MET A 104 10.46 1.79 11.18
N SER A 105 11.47 1.79 10.30
CA SER A 105 12.84 1.55 10.76
C SER A 105 13.43 2.91 11.14
N PRO A 106 14.08 3.09 12.31
CA PRO A 106 14.72 4.34 12.73
C PRO A 106 15.80 4.89 11.77
N VAL A 107 16.12 4.15 10.69
CA VAL A 107 17.26 4.39 9.82
C VAL A 107 17.02 5.48 8.76
N TYR A 108 15.79 5.99 8.60
CA TYR A 108 15.46 6.98 7.55
C TYR A 108 15.19 8.41 8.07
N ASN A 109 15.65 8.75 9.29
CA ASN A 109 15.45 10.09 9.84
C ASN A 109 16.55 11.11 9.46
N ASP A 110 17.54 10.69 8.65
CA ASP A 110 18.69 11.51 8.25
C ASP A 110 18.77 11.76 6.73
N LEU A 111 17.63 11.83 6.03
CA LEU A 111 17.55 12.32 4.64
C LEU A 111 16.61 13.52 4.52
#